data_AF-A0A969F422-F1
#
_entry.id   AF-A0A969F422-F1
#
_cell.length_a   1.000
_cell.length_b   1.000
_cell.length_c   1.000
_cell.angle_alpha   90.00
_cell.angle_beta   90.00
_cell.angle_gamma   90.00
#
_symmetry.space_group_name_H-M   'P 1'
#
loop_
_entity.id
_entity.type
_entity.pdbx_description
1 polymer ?
#
loop_
_entity_poly.entity_id
_entity_poly.type
_entity_poly.pdbx_seq_one_letter_code
_entity_poly.pdbx_strand_id
1 'polypeptide(L)'
;MRNDHSLDTHTHRSRHRSVGVHASLLLSPRPWTVRASWGRGFYAPTPFVEETEAAGLSRLEPLSGLDAETAETLSFDFGHTSGALETGLTLFGSDIHDAVRLQTVAADRVRLVNQDGVTRTRGVEALVRWRKAPYVVTTSYLYLDASEPAGSGPGRRTVPLTPQHSVGLVAMWEQHDRGRIGLELYYTGEQILEDDPYRNESKTYLHMGLLGEIVLGRCRLFVNLENLLDVRQTDTDPLVRPIRAPDGRWTVDAWAPLEGFIANAGVRIRLGR
;
A
#
# COMPACT_ATOMS: atom_id res chain seq x y z
N MET A 1 60.11 19.28 -18.98
CA MET A 1 60.17 18.98 -17.54
C MET A 1 58.83 18.38 -17.14
N ARG A 2 58.80 17.08 -16.88
CA ARG A 2 57.69 16.40 -16.20
C ARG A 2 57.59 16.95 -14.78
N ASN A 3 56.39 17.06 -14.25
CA ASN A 3 56.10 16.46 -12.95
C ASN A 3 54.61 16.09 -12.86
N ASP A 4 54.43 14.81 -12.55
CA ASP A 4 53.23 14.11 -12.12
C ASP A 4 52.82 14.51 -10.70
N HIS A 5 51.66 13.97 -10.29
CA HIS A 5 51.04 13.88 -8.95
C HIS A 5 49.88 14.89 -8.76
N SER A 6 48.69 14.50 -8.32
CA SER A 6 48.21 13.26 -7.69
C SER A 6 46.70 13.20 -7.83
N LEU A 7 46.18 12.01 -8.11
CA LEU A 7 44.79 11.61 -7.95
C LEU A 7 44.37 11.60 -6.47
N ASP A 8 43.06 11.46 -6.28
CA ASP A 8 42.32 10.99 -5.11
C ASP A 8 41.85 12.01 -4.09
N THR A 9 40.52 12.28 -4.09
CA THR A 9 39.77 12.52 -2.85
C THR A 9 38.34 11.98 -2.94
N HIS A 10 38.12 10.93 -2.14
CA HIS A 10 36.90 10.55 -1.43
C HIS A 10 35.63 10.20 -2.21
N THR A 11 35.57 8.95 -2.68
CA THR A 11 34.29 8.21 -2.72
C THR A 11 34.19 7.33 -1.48
N HIS A 12 33.59 7.84 -0.40
CA HIS A 12 33.23 7.02 0.75
C HIS A 12 32.04 6.13 0.36
N ARG A 13 32.33 4.97 -0.25
CA ARG A 13 31.32 3.90 -0.37
C ARG A 13 31.21 3.20 0.97
N SER A 14 30.26 3.61 1.81
CA SER A 14 29.84 2.79 2.95
C SER A 14 29.30 1.48 2.37
N ARG A 15 30.04 0.38 2.56
CA ARG A 15 29.53 -0.96 2.28
C ARG A 15 28.67 -1.36 3.46
N HIS A 16 27.39 -1.01 3.41
CA HIS A 16 26.40 -1.52 4.36
C HIS A 16 26.24 -3.02 4.11
N ARG A 17 26.77 -3.84 5.03
CA ARG A 17 26.53 -5.28 5.06
C ARG A 17 25.41 -5.53 6.05
N SER A 18 24.21 -5.72 5.52
CA SER A 18 23.04 -6.05 6.32
C SER A 18 22.58 -7.46 5.94
N VAL A 19 22.10 -8.21 6.93
CA VAL A 19 21.61 -9.58 6.76
C VAL A 19 20.18 -9.63 7.27
N GLY A 20 19.27 -10.05 6.41
CA GLY A 20 17.90 -10.37 6.81
C GLY A 20 17.82 -11.76 7.43
N VAL A 21 17.00 -11.91 8.47
CA VAL A 21 16.74 -13.19 9.13
C VAL A 21 15.24 -13.35 9.28
N HIS A 22 14.73 -14.55 9.06
CA HIS A 22 13.31 -14.86 9.24
C HIS A 22 13.15 -16.24 9.89
N ALA A 23 12.19 -16.34 10.80
CA ALA A 23 11.79 -17.58 11.46
C ALA A 23 10.27 -17.68 11.48
N SER A 24 9.73 -18.88 11.27
CA SER A 24 8.28 -19.12 11.31
C SER A 24 7.98 -20.50 11.89
N LEU A 25 6.90 -20.58 12.65
CA LEU A 25 6.36 -21.81 13.22
C LEU A 25 4.90 -21.96 12.80
N LEU A 26 4.54 -23.13 12.26
CA LEU A 26 3.18 -23.46 11.83
C LEU A 26 2.67 -24.68 12.59
N LEU A 27 1.49 -24.55 13.19
CA LEU A 27 0.74 -25.62 13.83
C LEU A 27 -0.61 -25.74 13.12
N SER A 28 -0.93 -26.90 12.55
CA SER A 28 -2.18 -27.09 11.80
C SER A 28 -3.02 -28.28 12.29
N PRO A 29 -3.41 -28.33 13.58
CA PRO A 29 -4.36 -29.33 14.06
C PRO A 29 -5.75 -29.00 13.51
N ARG A 30 -6.32 -29.84 12.64
CA ARG A 30 -7.68 -29.62 12.12
C ARG A 30 -8.69 -29.45 13.26
N PRO A 31 -9.64 -28.50 13.19
CA PRO A 31 -9.94 -27.56 12.08
C PRO A 31 -9.14 -26.25 12.08
N TRP A 32 -8.13 -26.13 12.93
CA TRP A 32 -7.36 -24.91 13.17
C TRP A 32 -6.04 -24.88 12.40
N THR A 33 -5.56 -23.66 12.17
CA THR A 33 -4.19 -23.39 11.76
C THR A 33 -3.69 -22.19 12.53
N VAL A 34 -2.51 -22.28 13.12
CA VAL A 34 -1.87 -21.20 13.86
C VAL A 34 -0.47 -21.04 13.33
N ARG A 35 -0.09 -19.81 12.97
CA ARG A 35 1.28 -19.48 12.55
C ARG A 35 1.79 -18.32 13.40
N ALA A 36 3.04 -18.42 13.81
CA ALA A 36 3.80 -17.29 14.32
C ALA A 36 5.00 -17.07 13.40
N SER A 37 5.21 -15.84 12.95
CA SER A 37 6.35 -15.46 12.11
C SER A 37 7.05 -14.25 12.70
N TRP A 38 8.37 -14.28 12.68
CA TRP A 38 9.21 -13.16 13.04
C TRP A 38 10.25 -12.96 11.94
N GLY A 39 10.55 -11.71 11.61
CA GLY A 39 11.56 -11.39 10.63
C GLY A 39 12.23 -10.06 10.89
N ARG A 40 13.50 -9.97 10.51
CA ARG A 40 14.25 -8.74 10.41
C ARG A 40 14.75 -8.56 8.98
N GLY A 41 14.53 -7.38 8.42
CA GLY A 41 14.97 -6.99 7.09
C GLY A 41 15.70 -5.67 7.11
N PHE A 42 16.20 -5.26 5.94
CA PHE A 42 16.79 -3.96 5.73
C PHE A 42 16.51 -3.47 4.32
N TYR A 43 16.59 -2.15 4.13
CA TYR A 43 16.51 -1.51 2.84
C TYR A 43 17.68 -0.55 2.67
N ALA A 44 18.45 -0.72 1.59
CA ALA A 44 19.62 0.12 1.35
C ALA A 44 19.18 1.52 0.89
N PRO A 45 19.87 2.60 1.28
CA PRO A 45 19.49 3.94 0.88
C PRO A 45 19.55 4.13 -0.63
N THR A 46 18.47 4.66 -1.19
CA THR A 46 18.32 4.94 -2.62
C THR A 46 17.66 6.31 -2.80
N PRO A 47 17.99 7.05 -3.89
CA PRO A 47 17.33 8.31 -4.18
C PRO A 47 15.89 8.13 -4.70
N PHE A 48 15.45 6.90 -4.98
CA PHE A 48 14.11 6.57 -5.49
C PHE A 48 13.19 6.22 -4.31
N VAL A 49 12.58 7.26 -3.75
CA VAL A 49 11.48 7.20 -2.78
C VAL A 49 10.21 7.72 -3.45
N GLU A 50 9.04 7.49 -2.86
CA GLU A 50 7.75 7.85 -3.47
C GLU A 50 7.71 9.32 -3.94
N GLU A 51 8.20 10.24 -3.11
CA GLU A 51 8.20 11.67 -3.41
C GLU A 51 9.13 12.02 -4.57
N THR A 52 10.29 11.36 -4.68
CA THR A 52 11.26 11.63 -5.76
C THR A 52 10.93 10.89 -7.03
N GLU A 53 10.17 9.79 -6.98
CA GLU A 53 9.55 9.19 -8.16
C GLU A 53 8.49 10.12 -8.75
N ALA A 54 7.68 10.76 -7.90
CA ALA A 54 6.66 11.72 -8.32
C ALA A 54 7.23 13.07 -8.79
N ALA A 55 8.26 13.60 -8.12
CA ALA A 55 8.83 14.93 -8.40
C ALA A 55 10.05 14.91 -9.34
N GLY A 56 10.70 13.76 -9.47
CA GLY A 56 12.02 13.61 -10.06
C GLY A 56 13.16 14.05 -9.13
N LEU A 57 14.41 13.85 -9.59
CA LEU A 57 15.62 14.08 -8.78
C LEU A 57 16.17 15.51 -8.85
N SER A 58 15.56 16.40 -9.65
CA SER A 58 16.15 17.70 -10.01
C SER A 58 16.34 18.66 -8.82
N ARG A 59 15.55 18.50 -7.77
CA ARG A 59 15.59 19.31 -6.54
C ARG A 59 16.19 18.59 -5.35
N LEU A 60 16.62 17.33 -5.56
CA LEU A 60 17.21 16.50 -4.52
C LEU A 60 18.70 16.83 -4.37
N GLU A 61 19.13 17.14 -3.16
CA GLU A 61 20.55 17.26 -2.82
C GLU A 61 21.29 15.92 -3.00
N PRO A 62 22.60 15.94 -3.33
CA PRO A 62 23.40 14.73 -3.38
C PRO A 62 23.25 13.91 -2.09
N LEU A 63 23.08 12.59 -2.22
CA LEU A 63 22.93 11.71 -1.08
C LEU A 63 24.20 11.73 -0.22
N SER A 64 24.04 11.94 1.08
CA SER A 64 25.15 11.95 2.03
C SER A 64 24.70 11.48 3.40
N GLY A 65 25.50 10.61 4.03
CA GLY A 65 25.28 10.22 5.43
C GLY A 65 24.00 9.45 5.70
N LEU A 66 23.54 8.64 4.73
CA LEU A 66 22.37 7.78 4.91
C LEU A 66 22.77 6.38 5.39
N ASP A 67 22.09 5.94 6.43
CA ASP A 67 22.11 4.56 6.94
C ASP A 67 20.98 3.74 6.34
N ALA A 68 21.20 2.43 6.24
CA ALA A 68 20.19 1.51 5.74
C ALA A 68 19.04 1.41 6.73
N GLU A 69 17.81 1.50 6.24
CA GLU A 69 16.62 1.26 7.05
C GLU A 69 16.65 -0.19 7.54
N THR A 70 16.21 -0.41 8.78
CA THR A 70 16.02 -1.77 9.28
C THR A 70 14.62 -1.94 9.83
N ALA A 71 13.99 -3.07 9.49
CA ALA A 71 12.64 -3.38 9.91
C ALA A 71 12.63 -4.69 10.69
N GLU A 72 11.96 -4.69 11.83
CA GLU A 72 11.60 -5.90 12.57
C GLU A 72 10.09 -6.10 12.46
N THR A 73 9.64 -7.33 12.21
CA THR A 73 8.23 -7.66 12.02
C THR A 73 7.88 -8.92 12.80
N LEU A 74 6.70 -8.90 13.42
CA LEU A 74 6.11 -10.03 14.11
C LEU A 74 4.66 -10.20 13.62
N SER A 75 4.26 -11.43 13.32
CA SER A 75 2.86 -11.76 13.01
C SER A 75 2.40 -13.04 13.69
N PHE A 76 1.12 -13.06 14.03
CA PHE A 76 0.40 -14.23 14.54
C PHE A 76 -0.88 -14.42 13.73
N ASP A 77 -0.93 -15.52 12.99
CA ASP A 77 -2.07 -15.89 12.15
C ASP A 77 -2.87 -17.01 12.81
N PHE A 78 -4.19 -16.85 12.87
CA PHE A 78 -5.14 -17.84 13.36
C PHE A 78 -6.17 -18.12 12.27
N GLY A 79 -6.21 -19.35 11.78
CA GLY A 79 -7.14 -19.85 10.79
C GLY A 79 -8.06 -20.90 11.39
N HIS A 80 -9.31 -20.93 10.93
CA HIS A 80 -10.29 -21.95 11.26
C HIS A 80 -11.13 -22.29 10.04
N THR A 81 -11.30 -23.58 9.77
CA THR A 81 -12.10 -24.07 8.65
C THR A 81 -13.13 -25.07 9.13
N SER A 82 -14.41 -24.74 8.96
CA SER A 82 -15.53 -25.62 9.30
C SER A 82 -16.56 -25.66 8.18
N GLY A 83 -16.62 -26.79 7.48
CA GLY A 83 -17.54 -26.98 6.36
C GLY A 83 -17.33 -25.95 5.25
N ALA A 84 -18.33 -25.11 5.02
CA ALA A 84 -18.32 -24.06 4.00
C ALA A 84 -17.68 -22.74 4.47
N LEU A 85 -17.28 -22.64 5.74
CA LEU A 85 -16.77 -21.42 6.35
C LEU A 85 -15.27 -21.52 6.63
N GLU A 86 -14.52 -20.55 6.13
CA GLU A 86 -13.11 -20.30 6.43
C GLU A 86 -13.01 -18.94 7.12
N THR A 87 -12.31 -18.87 8.25
CA THR A 87 -12.05 -17.61 8.95
C THR A 87 -10.56 -17.48 9.23
N GLY A 88 -10.02 -16.28 9.08
CA GLY A 88 -8.65 -15.92 9.41
C GLY A 88 -8.61 -14.68 10.29
N LEU A 89 -7.67 -14.64 11.22
CA LEU A 89 -7.33 -13.47 12.01
C LEU A 89 -5.80 -13.36 12.07
N THR A 90 -5.25 -12.24 11.63
CA THR A 90 -3.83 -11.96 11.69
C THR A 90 -3.60 -10.75 12.57
N LEU A 91 -2.79 -10.92 13.61
CA LEU A 91 -2.25 -9.83 14.41
C LEU A 91 -0.83 -9.55 13.93
N PHE A 92 -0.48 -8.31 13.65
CA PHE A 92 0.86 -8.00 13.16
C PHE A 92 1.39 -6.68 13.72
N GLY A 93 2.71 -6.59 13.75
CA GLY A 93 3.40 -5.36 14.07
C GLY A 93 4.77 -5.29 13.44
N SER A 94 5.18 -4.08 13.08
CA SER A 94 6.54 -3.80 12.60
C SER A 94 7.09 -2.51 13.19
N ASP A 95 8.39 -2.54 13.48
CA ASP A 95 9.18 -1.39 13.90
C ASP A 95 10.27 -1.15 12.86
N ILE A 96 10.28 0.05 12.28
CA ILE A 96 11.23 0.51 11.28
C ILE A 96 12.14 1.56 11.91
N HIS A 97 13.43 1.29 11.89
CA HIS A 97 14.50 2.16 12.35
C HIS A 97 15.20 2.80 11.16
N ASP A 98 15.71 4.02 11.39
CA ASP A 98 16.48 4.79 10.40
C ASP A 98 15.71 5.00 9.09
N ALA A 99 14.38 5.12 9.16
CA ALA A 99 13.53 5.36 7.99
C ALA A 99 14.01 6.60 7.22
N VAL A 100 14.18 6.47 5.91
CA VAL A 100 14.64 7.53 5.04
C VAL A 100 13.43 8.33 4.59
N ARG A 101 13.44 9.64 4.87
CA ARG A 101 12.36 10.54 4.46
C ARG A 101 12.90 11.73 3.69
N LEU A 102 12.02 12.37 2.93
CA LEU A 102 12.31 13.64 2.30
C LEU A 102 12.17 14.79 3.30
N GLN A 103 13.19 15.64 3.37
CA GLN A 103 13.19 16.84 4.20
C GLN A 103 13.34 18.08 3.32
N THR A 104 12.41 19.03 3.48
CA THR A 104 12.52 20.35 2.87
C THR A 104 13.65 21.15 3.52
N VAL A 105 14.58 21.65 2.71
CA VAL A 105 15.71 22.49 3.16
C VAL A 105 15.66 23.91 2.61
N ALA A 106 15.01 24.11 1.45
CA ALA A 106 14.69 25.41 0.89
C ALA A 106 13.41 25.33 0.06
N ALA A 107 12.93 26.47 -0.44
CA ALA A 107 11.69 26.54 -1.24
C ALA A 107 11.74 25.72 -2.55
N ASP A 108 12.93 25.38 -3.04
CA ASP A 108 13.17 24.66 -4.29
C ASP A 108 14.16 23.50 -4.12
N ARG A 109 14.39 23.05 -2.88
CA ARG A 109 15.39 22.03 -2.57
C ARG A 109 14.99 21.16 -1.40
N VAL A 110 15.26 19.89 -1.57
CA VAL A 110 14.96 18.81 -0.63
C VAL A 110 16.18 17.91 -0.47
N ARG A 111 16.25 17.19 0.65
CA ARG A 111 17.28 16.17 0.88
C ARG A 111 16.68 14.95 1.54
N LEU A 112 17.31 13.80 1.35
CA LEU A 112 16.97 12.60 2.12
C LEU A 112 17.73 12.59 3.45
N VAL A 113 17.05 12.19 4.52
CA VAL A 113 17.63 12.01 5.86
C VAL A 113 17.06 10.75 6.50
N ASN A 114 17.86 10.07 7.32
CA ASN A 114 17.31 9.10 8.27
C ASN A 114 16.54 9.85 9.37
N GLN A 115 15.31 9.43 9.60
CA GLN A 115 14.42 9.97 10.61
C GLN A 115 14.85 9.48 12.00
N ASP A 116 14.97 10.42 12.94
CA ASP A 116 15.26 10.08 14.32
C ASP A 116 14.03 9.46 14.99
N GLY A 117 14.20 8.27 15.57
CA GLY A 117 13.14 7.47 16.18
C GLY A 117 12.66 6.30 15.30
N VAL A 118 11.53 5.71 15.71
CA VAL A 118 11.02 4.44 15.15
C VAL A 118 9.65 4.66 14.52
N THR A 119 9.49 4.30 13.26
CA THR A 119 8.16 4.18 12.63
C THR A 119 7.55 2.86 13.04
N ARG A 120 6.32 2.89 13.54
CA ARG A 120 5.66 1.73 14.15
C ARG A 120 4.35 1.50 13.44
N THR A 121 4.15 0.26 13.02
CA THR A 121 2.89 -0.20 12.44
C THR A 121 2.36 -1.32 13.31
N ARG A 122 1.09 -1.25 13.70
CA ARG A 122 0.38 -2.31 14.45
C ARG A 122 -0.96 -2.52 13.79
N GLY A 123 -1.38 -3.76 13.61
CA GLY A 123 -2.62 -4.02 12.91
C GLY A 123 -3.24 -5.37 13.19
N VAL A 124 -4.51 -5.43 12.80
CA VAL A 124 -5.33 -6.64 12.85
C VAL A 124 -6.03 -6.77 11.52
N GLU A 125 -5.88 -7.93 10.88
CA GLU A 125 -6.63 -8.30 9.70
C GLU A 125 -7.57 -9.46 10.03
N ALA A 126 -8.85 -9.32 9.74
CA ALA A 126 -9.83 -10.39 9.84
C ALA A 126 -10.35 -10.73 8.44
N LEU A 127 -10.40 -12.03 8.13
CA LEU A 127 -10.92 -12.56 6.87
C LEU A 127 -12.01 -13.58 7.17
N VAL A 128 -13.14 -13.48 6.49
CA VAL A 128 -14.19 -14.49 6.50
C VAL A 128 -14.52 -14.85 5.07
N ARG A 129 -14.45 -16.14 4.74
CA ARG A 129 -14.89 -16.67 3.45
C ARG A 129 -15.92 -17.76 3.67
N TRP A 130 -17.07 -17.58 3.03
CA TRP A 130 -18.10 -18.58 2.93
C TRP A 130 -18.21 -19.08 1.49
N ARG A 131 -18.09 -20.39 1.30
CA ARG A 131 -18.15 -21.03 -0.01
C ARG A 131 -19.17 -22.15 0.00
N LYS A 132 -20.30 -21.93 -0.65
CA LYS A 132 -21.31 -22.94 -0.92
C LYS A 132 -21.84 -22.75 -2.33
N ALA A 133 -21.42 -23.64 -3.23
CA ALA A 133 -21.76 -23.56 -4.64
C ALA A 133 -23.26 -23.29 -4.86
N PRO A 134 -23.63 -22.38 -5.77
CA PRO A 134 -22.77 -21.60 -6.68
C PRO A 134 -22.14 -20.32 -6.08
N TYR A 135 -22.27 -20.10 -4.77
CA TYR A 135 -21.90 -18.83 -4.13
C TYR A 135 -20.53 -18.89 -3.44
N VAL A 136 -19.79 -17.79 -3.54
CA VAL A 136 -18.58 -17.50 -2.76
C VAL A 136 -18.70 -16.08 -2.24
N VAL A 137 -18.63 -15.88 -0.95
CA VAL A 137 -18.60 -14.56 -0.31
C VAL A 137 -17.34 -14.46 0.52
N THR A 138 -16.54 -13.43 0.30
CA THR A 138 -15.36 -13.11 1.10
C THR A 138 -15.53 -11.71 1.67
N THR A 139 -15.28 -11.57 2.96
CA THR A 139 -15.26 -10.30 3.66
C THR A 139 -13.94 -10.16 4.37
N SER A 140 -13.33 -8.98 4.30
CA SER A 140 -12.11 -8.64 5.01
C SER A 140 -12.31 -7.36 5.81
N TYR A 141 -11.59 -7.24 6.91
CA TYR A 141 -11.49 -6.03 7.70
C TYR A 141 -10.04 -5.84 8.14
N LEU A 142 -9.53 -4.63 7.96
CA LEU A 142 -8.20 -4.23 8.40
C LEU A 142 -8.34 -3.06 9.37
N TYR A 143 -7.77 -3.25 10.56
CA TYR A 143 -7.43 -2.15 11.46
C TYR A 143 -5.92 -1.92 11.40
N LEU A 144 -5.51 -0.68 11.19
CA LEU A 144 -4.09 -0.29 11.08
C LEU A 144 -3.81 0.98 11.90
N ASP A 145 -2.96 0.85 12.91
CA ASP A 145 -2.38 1.97 13.64
C ASP A 145 -0.91 2.12 13.23
N ALA A 146 -0.66 3.04 12.32
CA ALA A 146 0.68 3.38 11.84
C ALA A 146 1.05 4.78 12.35
N SER A 147 2.18 4.88 13.04
CA SER A 147 2.70 6.15 13.53
C SER A 147 4.19 6.29 13.30
N GLU A 148 4.63 7.53 13.16
CA GLU A 148 6.02 7.90 12.95
C GLU A 148 6.42 9.10 13.83
N PRO A 149 7.71 9.29 14.12
CA PRO A 149 8.19 10.51 14.79
C PRO A 149 7.73 11.78 14.07
N ALA A 150 7.29 12.79 14.82
CA ALA A 150 6.83 14.04 14.22
C ALA A 150 7.99 14.75 13.46
N GLY A 151 7.67 15.37 12.31
CA GLY A 151 8.65 16.08 11.48
C GLY A 151 9.32 17.27 12.15
N SER A 152 8.65 17.91 13.11
CA SER A 152 9.07 19.15 13.75
C SER A 152 8.72 19.16 15.24
N GLY A 153 9.56 18.54 16.07
CA GLY A 153 9.43 18.58 17.53
C GLY A 153 9.20 17.22 18.20
N PRO A 154 9.10 17.18 19.54
CA PRO A 154 8.86 15.94 20.27
C PRO A 154 7.44 15.44 20.01
N GLY A 155 7.30 14.15 19.75
CA GLY A 155 5.99 13.52 19.58
C GLY A 155 5.96 12.51 18.42
N ARG A 156 4.76 11.99 18.17
CA ARG A 156 4.47 11.09 17.06
C ARG A 156 3.26 11.60 16.30
N ARG A 157 3.20 11.32 15.00
CA ARG A 157 2.02 11.54 14.17
C ARG A 157 1.61 10.22 13.51
N THR A 158 0.37 10.11 13.07
CA THR A 158 -0.08 9.03 12.20
C THR A 158 0.64 9.12 10.87
N VAL A 159 1.01 7.97 10.30
CA VAL A 159 1.59 7.92 8.95
C VAL A 159 0.53 8.43 7.96
N PRO A 160 0.84 9.38 7.07
CA PRO A 160 -0.11 9.86 6.07
C PRO A 160 -0.56 8.76 5.12
N LEU A 161 -1.72 8.94 4.50
CA LEU A 161 -2.31 8.01 3.51
C LEU A 161 -2.53 6.57 4.02
N THR A 162 -2.50 6.34 5.33
CA THR A 162 -2.84 5.05 5.93
C THR A 162 -4.19 5.14 6.67
N PRO A 163 -5.29 4.68 6.06
CA PRO A 163 -6.59 4.67 6.72
C PRO A 163 -6.59 3.67 7.89
N GLN A 164 -7.12 4.09 9.04
CA GLN A 164 -7.14 3.20 10.22
C GLN A 164 -8.08 2.01 10.06
N HIS A 165 -9.15 2.18 9.28
CA HIS A 165 -10.18 1.18 9.07
C HIS A 165 -10.40 0.97 7.58
N SER A 166 -10.31 -0.27 7.13
CA SER A 166 -10.69 -0.67 5.77
C SER A 166 -11.57 -1.92 5.82
N VAL A 167 -12.60 -1.98 4.99
CA VAL A 167 -13.49 -3.15 4.87
C VAL A 167 -13.58 -3.55 3.41
N GLY A 168 -13.44 -4.84 3.12
CA GLY A 168 -13.67 -5.41 1.79
C GLY A 168 -14.80 -6.43 1.82
N LEU A 169 -15.62 -6.47 0.78
CA LEU A 169 -16.60 -7.53 0.53
C LEU A 169 -16.58 -7.86 -0.96
N VAL A 170 -16.41 -9.15 -1.26
CA VAL A 170 -16.52 -9.70 -2.61
C VAL A 170 -17.52 -10.83 -2.57
N ALA A 171 -18.60 -10.71 -3.32
CA ALA A 171 -19.62 -11.74 -3.46
C ALA A 171 -19.69 -12.19 -4.92
N MET A 172 -19.55 -13.49 -5.14
CA MET A 172 -19.59 -14.11 -6.45
C MET A 172 -20.67 -15.18 -6.49
N TRP A 173 -21.49 -15.13 -7.54
CA TRP A 173 -22.27 -16.27 -8.01
C TRP A 173 -21.60 -16.80 -9.28
N GLU A 174 -21.27 -18.09 -9.32
CA GLU A 174 -20.69 -18.73 -10.49
C GLU A 174 -21.36 -20.07 -10.77
N GLN A 175 -21.86 -20.22 -11.99
CA GLN A 175 -22.44 -21.47 -12.46
C GLN A 175 -21.68 -21.97 -13.69
N HIS A 176 -21.20 -23.22 -13.59
CA HIS A 176 -20.47 -23.87 -14.66
C HIS A 176 -21.26 -23.83 -15.98
N ASP A 177 -20.56 -23.48 -17.06
CA ASP A 177 -21.10 -23.34 -18.43
C ASP A 177 -22.27 -22.37 -18.62
N ARG A 178 -22.57 -21.50 -17.63
CA ARG A 178 -23.57 -20.45 -17.76
C ARG A 178 -23.00 -19.05 -17.60
N GLY A 179 -22.14 -18.85 -16.61
CA GLY A 179 -21.60 -17.52 -16.34
C GLY A 179 -21.33 -17.25 -14.86
N ARG A 180 -21.05 -15.99 -14.57
CA ARG A 180 -20.80 -15.50 -13.21
C ARG A 180 -21.25 -14.06 -13.06
N ILE A 181 -21.63 -13.70 -11.84
CA ILE A 181 -21.93 -12.34 -11.43
C ILE A 181 -21.12 -12.08 -10.17
N GLY A 182 -20.44 -10.94 -10.14
CA GLY A 182 -19.63 -10.48 -9.02
C GLY A 182 -20.08 -9.11 -8.54
N LEU A 183 -20.03 -8.92 -7.23
CA LEU A 183 -20.16 -7.65 -6.54
C LEU A 183 -18.92 -7.45 -5.67
N GLU A 184 -18.35 -6.26 -5.75
CA GLU A 184 -17.20 -5.83 -4.96
C GLU A 184 -17.54 -4.53 -4.22
N LEU A 185 -17.21 -4.47 -2.93
CA LEU A 185 -17.40 -3.31 -2.08
C LEU A 185 -16.15 -3.12 -1.24
N TYR A 186 -15.56 -1.92 -1.30
CA TYR A 186 -14.39 -1.55 -0.50
C TYR A 186 -14.63 -0.22 0.18
N TYR A 187 -14.68 -0.23 1.51
CA TYR A 187 -14.74 0.98 2.32
C TYR A 187 -13.33 1.36 2.76
N THR A 188 -12.99 2.64 2.56
CA THR A 188 -11.76 3.26 3.04
C THR A 188 -12.10 4.35 4.05
N GLY A 189 -11.53 4.24 5.26
CA GLY A 189 -11.67 5.21 6.32
C GLY A 189 -10.90 6.52 6.08
N GLU A 190 -11.00 7.44 7.03
CA GLU A 190 -10.26 8.70 6.99
C GLU A 190 -8.76 8.44 7.15
N GLN A 191 -7.94 9.22 6.46
CA GLN A 191 -6.49 9.18 6.55
C GLN A 191 -5.92 10.59 6.62
N ILE A 192 -4.82 10.76 7.33
CA ILE A 192 -4.07 12.02 7.35
C ILE A 192 -3.48 12.27 5.96
N LEU A 193 -3.52 13.52 5.53
CA LEU A 193 -2.93 13.99 4.29
C LEU A 193 -1.73 14.87 4.63
N GLU A 194 -0.56 14.52 4.10
CA GLU A 194 0.66 15.31 4.27
C GLU A 194 0.85 16.24 3.07
N ASP A 195 1.32 17.46 3.37
CA ASP A 195 1.65 18.47 2.37
C ASP A 195 0.51 18.80 1.38
N ASP A 196 -0.74 18.60 1.79
CA ASP A 196 -1.94 18.98 1.05
C ASP A 196 -2.38 20.41 1.46
N PRO A 197 -2.43 21.38 0.52
CA PRO A 197 -2.76 22.77 0.82
C PRO A 197 -4.27 23.02 1.01
N TYR A 198 -5.11 22.02 0.75
CA TYR A 198 -6.57 22.15 0.79
C TYR A 198 -7.17 21.56 2.07
N ARG A 199 -6.55 20.53 2.65
CA ARG A 199 -7.05 19.83 3.85
C ARG A 199 -5.96 19.00 4.54
N ASN A 200 -6.22 18.59 5.78
CA ASN A 200 -5.31 17.72 6.55
C ASN A 200 -5.79 16.25 6.64
N GLU A 201 -7.04 15.97 6.29
CA GLU A 201 -7.67 14.65 6.43
C GLU A 201 -8.53 14.34 5.21
N SER A 202 -8.53 13.08 4.75
CA SER A 202 -9.37 12.64 3.64
C SER A 202 -10.86 12.55 4.04
N LYS A 203 -11.74 12.50 3.03
CA LYS A 203 -13.09 11.97 3.25
C LYS A 203 -13.04 10.44 3.19
N THR A 204 -13.86 9.79 4.01
CA THR A 204 -14.16 8.37 3.81
C THR A 204 -14.84 8.15 2.47
N TYR A 205 -14.69 6.96 1.90
CA TYR A 205 -15.40 6.61 0.68
C TYR A 205 -15.68 5.11 0.58
N LEU A 206 -16.66 4.79 -0.26
CA LEU A 206 -17.01 3.43 -0.64
C LEU A 206 -16.75 3.28 -2.14
N HIS A 207 -15.94 2.30 -2.51
CA HIS A 207 -15.74 1.88 -3.88
C HIS A 207 -16.61 0.66 -4.16
N MET A 208 -17.36 0.68 -5.27
CA MET A 208 -18.28 -0.39 -5.64
C MET A 208 -18.02 -0.85 -7.07
N GLY A 209 -17.89 -2.15 -7.25
CA GLY A 209 -17.71 -2.79 -8.55
C GLY A 209 -18.74 -3.88 -8.81
N LEU A 210 -19.07 -4.09 -10.09
CA LEU A 210 -19.91 -5.19 -10.56
C LEU A 210 -19.27 -5.87 -11.77
N LEU A 211 -19.20 -7.20 -11.73
CA LEU A 211 -18.76 -8.01 -12.85
C LEU A 211 -19.89 -8.91 -13.32
N GLY A 212 -20.06 -9.05 -14.63
CA GLY A 212 -20.97 -10.01 -15.23
C GLY A 212 -20.29 -10.75 -16.37
N GLU A 213 -20.42 -12.07 -16.41
CA GLU A 213 -19.99 -12.90 -17.53
C GLU A 213 -21.10 -13.89 -17.88
N ILE A 214 -21.39 -14.05 -19.16
CA ILE A 214 -22.30 -15.08 -19.67
C ILE A 214 -21.58 -15.96 -20.69
N VAL A 215 -21.89 -17.26 -20.66
CA VAL A 215 -21.35 -18.27 -21.55
C VAL A 215 -22.39 -18.60 -22.62
N LEU A 216 -22.04 -18.37 -23.88
CA LEU A 216 -22.85 -18.61 -25.07
C LEU A 216 -22.11 -19.59 -25.99
N GLY A 217 -22.10 -20.87 -25.61
CA GLY A 217 -21.35 -21.91 -26.32
C GLY A 217 -19.84 -21.65 -26.32
N ARG A 218 -19.27 -21.29 -27.48
CA ARG A 218 -17.83 -20.99 -27.63
C ARG A 218 -17.47 -19.55 -27.25
N CYS A 219 -18.46 -18.68 -27.12
CA CYS A 219 -18.28 -17.28 -26.81
C CYS A 219 -18.57 -17.05 -25.33
N ARG A 220 -17.78 -16.21 -24.69
CA ARG A 220 -18.07 -15.66 -23.37
C ARG A 220 -18.10 -14.14 -23.49
N LEU A 221 -19.21 -13.55 -23.09
CA LEU A 221 -19.37 -12.10 -23.05
C LEU A 221 -19.17 -11.67 -21.60
N PHE A 222 -18.37 -10.63 -21.38
CA PHE A 222 -18.19 -10.08 -20.04
C PHE A 222 -18.33 -8.57 -20.04
N VAL A 223 -18.75 -8.05 -18.89
CA VAL A 223 -18.77 -6.64 -18.54
C VAL A 223 -18.18 -6.50 -17.14
N ASN A 224 -17.35 -5.48 -16.95
CA ASN A 224 -16.83 -5.05 -15.67
C ASN A 224 -17.17 -3.58 -15.49
N LEU A 225 -17.80 -3.27 -14.37
CA LEU A 225 -18.19 -1.93 -13.96
C LEU A 225 -17.42 -1.62 -12.69
N GLU A 226 -16.56 -0.60 -12.73
CA GLU A 226 -15.73 -0.17 -11.61
C GLU A 226 -16.15 1.22 -11.17
N ASN A 227 -15.96 1.52 -9.88
CA ASN A 227 -16.35 2.80 -9.28
C ASN A 227 -17.79 3.23 -9.60
N LEU A 228 -18.77 2.34 -9.37
CA LEU A 228 -20.19 2.60 -9.65
C LEU A 228 -20.77 3.82 -8.91
N LEU A 229 -20.13 4.24 -7.84
CA LEU A 229 -20.50 5.42 -7.06
C LEU A 229 -19.85 6.71 -7.58
N ASP A 230 -19.06 6.63 -8.66
CA ASP A 230 -18.34 7.74 -9.29
C ASP A 230 -17.52 8.56 -8.27
N VAL A 231 -16.92 7.89 -7.29
CA VAL A 231 -16.09 8.54 -6.26
C VAL A 231 -14.83 9.08 -6.93
N ARG A 232 -14.62 10.38 -6.86
CA ARG A 232 -13.37 11.02 -7.30
C ARG A 232 -12.83 11.97 -6.25
N GLN A 233 -11.53 11.96 -6.06
CA GLN A 233 -10.83 12.97 -5.24
C GLN A 233 -11.14 14.39 -5.73
N THR A 234 -11.19 14.58 -7.06
CA THR A 234 -11.45 15.87 -7.74
C THR A 234 -12.86 16.42 -7.52
N ASP A 235 -13.81 15.59 -7.12
CA ASP A 235 -15.15 16.06 -6.73
C ASP A 235 -15.12 16.78 -5.38
N THR A 236 -14.01 16.65 -4.64
CA THR A 236 -13.86 17.25 -3.33
C THR A 236 -12.90 18.44 -3.32
N ASP A 237 -11.71 18.32 -3.92
CA ASP A 237 -10.71 19.40 -4.04
C ASP A 237 -9.90 19.29 -5.34
N PRO A 238 -9.29 20.38 -5.83
CA PRO A 238 -8.37 20.32 -6.97
C PRO A 238 -7.15 19.45 -6.70
N LEU A 239 -6.66 18.73 -7.72
CA LEU A 239 -5.37 18.02 -7.61
C LEU A 239 -4.19 18.99 -7.67
N VAL A 240 -4.30 20.05 -8.47
CA VAL A 240 -3.21 20.99 -8.72
C VAL A 240 -3.04 21.89 -7.51
N ARG A 241 -1.81 22.03 -7.02
CA ARG A 241 -1.44 22.91 -5.91
C ARG A 241 -1.40 24.37 -6.39
N PRO A 242 -1.77 25.35 -5.54
CA PRO A 242 -1.65 26.77 -5.91
C PRO A 242 -0.18 27.22 -6.00
N ILE A 243 0.69 26.59 -5.19
CA ILE A 243 2.13 26.81 -5.17
C ILE A 243 2.80 25.44 -5.26
N ARG A 244 3.81 25.35 -6.14
CA ARG A 244 4.61 24.15 -6.32
C ARG A 244 5.28 23.75 -5.00
N ALA A 245 5.27 22.46 -4.69
CA ALA A 245 5.93 21.99 -3.48
C ALA A 245 7.46 22.18 -3.55
N PRO A 246 8.16 22.16 -2.40
CA PRO A 246 9.61 22.23 -2.34
C PRO A 246 10.31 21.16 -3.19
N ASP A 247 9.79 19.93 -3.18
CA ASP A 247 10.29 18.81 -4.00
C ASP A 247 10.07 18.98 -5.51
N GLY A 248 9.18 19.88 -5.93
CA GLY A 248 8.86 20.15 -7.32
C GLY A 248 7.53 19.59 -7.81
N ARG A 249 6.72 18.95 -6.97
CA ARG A 249 5.38 18.49 -7.34
C ARG A 249 4.41 19.65 -7.55
N TRP A 250 3.56 19.51 -8.57
CA TRP A 250 2.43 20.41 -8.83
C TRP A 250 1.11 19.84 -8.36
N THR A 251 1.06 18.57 -7.97
CA THR A 251 -0.15 17.90 -7.52
C THR A 251 -0.02 17.48 -6.06
N VAL A 252 -1.17 17.37 -5.39
CA VAL A 252 -1.29 16.66 -4.11
C VAL A 252 -1.23 15.15 -4.36
N ASP A 253 -1.02 14.38 -3.30
CA ASP A 253 -1.09 12.92 -3.37
C ASP A 253 -2.52 12.42 -3.51
N ALA A 254 -2.65 11.26 -4.15
CA ALA A 254 -3.94 10.62 -4.37
C ALA A 254 -4.36 9.86 -3.10
N TRP A 255 -5.46 10.29 -2.47
CA TRP A 255 -6.07 9.64 -1.31
C TRP A 255 -7.40 8.94 -1.63
N ALA A 256 -7.95 9.19 -2.83
CA ALA A 256 -9.11 8.50 -3.38
C ALA A 256 -8.93 8.31 -4.90
N PRO A 257 -9.80 7.54 -5.59
CA PRO A 257 -9.69 7.37 -7.04
C PRO A 257 -9.67 8.73 -7.77
N LEU A 258 -8.82 8.83 -8.79
CA LEU A 258 -8.78 9.99 -9.69
C LEU A 258 -9.72 9.80 -10.88
N GLU A 259 -9.94 8.54 -11.26
CA GLU A 259 -10.86 8.13 -12.31
C GLU A 259 -12.25 7.93 -11.73
N GLY A 260 -13.27 8.34 -12.50
CA GLY A 260 -14.67 8.15 -12.15
C GLY A 260 -15.16 6.74 -12.42
N PHE A 261 -16.45 6.61 -12.75
CA PHE A 261 -17.04 5.36 -13.24
C PHE A 261 -16.34 4.85 -14.51
N ILE A 262 -15.99 3.55 -14.51
CA ILE A 262 -15.37 2.87 -15.65
C ILE A 262 -16.21 1.66 -16.04
N ALA A 263 -16.48 1.51 -17.33
CA ALA A 263 -17.16 0.35 -17.89
C ALA A 263 -16.29 -0.30 -18.97
N ASN A 264 -15.93 -1.56 -18.75
CA ASN A 264 -15.17 -2.38 -19.68
C ASN A 264 -16.02 -3.56 -20.13
N ALA A 265 -16.05 -3.86 -21.42
CA ALA A 265 -16.75 -5.03 -21.95
C ALA A 265 -15.89 -5.75 -22.98
N GLY A 266 -16.09 -7.06 -23.10
CA GLY A 266 -15.33 -7.84 -24.06
C GLY A 266 -15.93 -9.21 -24.36
N VAL A 267 -15.35 -9.84 -25.38
CA VAL A 267 -15.73 -11.17 -25.85
C VAL A 267 -14.51 -12.07 -25.83
N ARG A 268 -14.65 -13.25 -25.24
CA ARG A 268 -13.65 -14.33 -25.31
C ARG A 268 -14.21 -15.47 -26.15
N ILE A 269 -13.51 -15.80 -27.23
CA ILE A 269 -13.91 -16.88 -28.15
C ILE A 269 -12.94 -18.05 -27.96
N ARG A 270 -13.46 -19.23 -27.62
CA ARG A 270 -12.67 -20.47 -27.60
C ARG A 270 -12.63 -21.09 -28.99
N LEU A 271 -11.44 -21.14 -29.58
CA LEU A 271 -11.17 -21.81 -30.86
C LEU A 271 -10.61 -23.22 -30.58
N GLY A 272 -11.31 -24.26 -31.05
CA GLY A 272 -10.91 -25.66 -30.86
C GLY A 272 -11.91 -26.47 -30.02
N ARG A 273 -11.75 -27.81 -30.07
CA ARG A 273 -12.43 -28.73 -29.14
C ARG A 273 -11.81 -28.62 -27.76
#